data_AF-A0A117SLH6-F1
#
_entry.id   AF-A0A117SLH6-F1
#
_cell.length_a   1.000
_cell.length_b   1.000
_cell.length_c   1.000
_cell.angle_alpha   90.00
_cell.angle_beta   90.00
_cell.angle_gamma   90.00
#
_symmetry.space_group_name_H-M   'P 1'
#
loop_
_entity.id
_entity.type
_entity.pdbx_description
1 polymer ?
#
loop_
_entity_poly.entity_id
_entity_poly.type
_entity_poly.pdbx_seq_one_letter_code
_entity_poly.pdbx_strand_id
1 'polypeptide(L)'
;MDRMKICSVQVLENRNLNFRYYYPKKNYVQNEDEKILLPFSDGICKILSNYTDITSEEFIFTAYLDNRKISMDIDSLINKRLNQQDRQYLADSSAKILSVIAKYYT
;
A
#
# COMPACT_ATOMS: atom_id res chain seq x y z
N MET A 1 -18.88 -3.62 9.26
CA MET A 1 -17.50 -4.14 9.43
C MET A 1 -16.57 -2.95 9.36
N ASP A 2 -15.66 -2.81 10.32
CA ASP A 2 -14.69 -1.71 10.32
C ASP A 2 -13.69 -1.89 9.18
N ARG A 3 -13.31 -0.78 8.55
CA ARG A 3 -12.26 -0.76 7.51
C ARG A 3 -10.95 -1.22 8.12
N MET A 4 -10.34 -2.24 7.53
CA MET A 4 -9.09 -2.81 8.01
C MET A 4 -7.94 -2.34 7.13
N LYS A 5 -6.98 -1.61 7.69
CA LYS A 5 -5.80 -1.15 6.95
C LYS A 5 -4.95 -2.34 6.53
N ILE A 6 -4.53 -2.37 5.27
CA ILE A 6 -3.73 -3.45 4.66
C ILE A 6 -2.28 -3.01 4.54
N CYS A 7 -2.08 -1.87 3.88
CA CYS A 7 -0.78 -1.26 3.67
C CYS A 7 -0.89 0.26 3.50
N SER A 8 0.21 0.97 3.64
CA SER A 8 0.29 2.40 3.34
C SER A 8 1.69 2.84 2.94
N VAL A 9 1.78 3.98 2.28
CA VAL A 9 3.03 4.68 1.98
C VAL A 9 3.06 6.03 2.67
N GLN A 10 4.10 6.24 3.45
CA GLN A 10 4.39 7.49 4.16
C GLN A 10 5.57 8.19 3.47
N VAL A 11 5.50 9.51 3.32
CA VAL A 11 6.61 10.36 2.86
C VAL A 11 7.40 10.81 4.08
N LEU A 12 8.70 10.57 4.08
CA LEU A 12 9.63 11.01 5.13
C LEU A 12 10.25 12.36 4.77
N GLU A 13 10.91 13.01 5.74
CA GLU A 13 11.50 14.37 5.60
C GLU A 13 12.42 14.55 4.37
N ASN A 14 13.02 13.48 3.86
CA ASN A 14 13.90 13.49 2.68
C ASN A 14 13.19 13.10 1.37
N ARG A 15 11.85 13.16 1.32
CA ARG A 15 11.01 12.60 0.23
C ARG A 15 11.19 11.10 0.00
N ASN A 16 11.84 10.43 0.93
CA ASN A 16 11.95 8.97 0.94
C ASN A 16 10.58 8.38 1.27
N LEU A 17 10.24 7.29 0.59
CA LEU A 17 9.00 6.58 0.84
C LEU A 17 9.24 5.46 1.85
N ASN A 18 8.34 5.36 2.82
CA ASN A 18 8.29 4.28 3.78
C ASN A 18 7.01 3.47 3.55
N PHE A 19 7.18 2.23 3.07
CA PHE A 19 6.08 1.29 2.91
C PHE A 19 5.81 0.55 4.22
N ARG A 20 4.53 0.46 4.62
CA ARG A 20 4.13 -0.28 5.82
C ARG A 20 3.07 -1.31 5.50
N TYR A 21 3.27 -2.53 6.00
CA TYR A 21 2.27 -3.59 6.07
C TYR A 21 1.58 -3.58 7.43
N TYR A 22 0.30 -3.95 7.47
CA TYR A 22 -0.48 -4.01 8.69
C TYR A 22 -0.87 -5.46 8.99
N TYR A 23 -0.05 -6.12 9.81
CA TYR A 23 -0.33 -7.47 10.32
C TYR A 23 -1.10 -7.40 11.64
N PRO A 24 -2.15 -8.22 11.82
CA PRO A 24 -2.88 -8.31 13.08
C PRO A 24 -2.07 -9.00 14.19
N LYS A 25 -1.16 -9.90 13.82
CA LYS A 25 -0.28 -10.65 14.73
C LYS A 25 1.17 -10.52 14.24
N LYS A 26 1.93 -9.54 14.76
CA LYS A 26 3.31 -9.22 14.31
C LYS A 26 4.32 -10.37 14.43
N ASN A 27 4.06 -11.38 15.27
CA ASN A 27 5.05 -12.41 15.62
C ASN A 27 5.16 -13.56 14.60
N TYR A 28 4.45 -13.52 13.47
CA TYR A 28 4.35 -14.66 12.56
C TYR A 28 4.79 -14.40 11.12
N VAL A 29 5.27 -13.20 10.78
CA VAL A 29 5.70 -12.94 9.39
C VAL A 29 6.87 -13.86 9.05
N GLN A 30 6.61 -14.86 8.22
CA GLN A 30 7.65 -15.77 7.76
C GLN A 30 8.49 -15.06 6.70
N ASN A 31 9.81 -15.28 6.71
CA ASN A 31 10.74 -14.72 5.71
C ASN A 31 10.31 -14.98 4.26
N GLU A 32 9.52 -16.04 4.01
CA GLU A 32 8.97 -16.37 2.69
C GLU A 32 7.88 -15.40 2.25
N ASP A 33 7.02 -14.93 3.16
CA ASP A 33 5.99 -13.96 2.84
C ASP A 33 6.59 -12.57 2.53
N GLU A 34 7.67 -12.17 3.22
CA GLU A 34 8.39 -10.93 2.88
C GLU A 34 8.97 -10.98 1.47
N LYS A 35 9.51 -12.12 1.03
CA LYS A 35 9.98 -12.29 -0.36
C LYS A 35 8.87 -12.11 -1.39
N ILE A 36 7.63 -12.47 -1.03
CA ILE A 36 6.47 -12.26 -1.89
C ILE A 36 6.06 -10.79 -1.85
N LEU A 37 6.08 -10.15 -0.68
CA LEU A 37 5.57 -8.81 -0.46
C LEU A 37 6.48 -7.70 -0.99
N LEU A 38 7.80 -7.85 -0.83
CA LEU A 38 8.83 -6.89 -1.23
C LEU A 38 8.66 -6.37 -2.67
N PRO A 39 8.52 -7.22 -3.70
CA PRO A 39 8.31 -6.74 -5.07
C PRO A 39 7.07 -5.86 -5.24
N PHE A 40 5.99 -6.13 -4.51
CA PHE A 40 4.75 -5.33 -4.60
C PHE A 40 4.87 -4.01 -3.83
N SER A 41 5.52 -4.00 -2.66
CA SER A 41 5.82 -2.72 -1.98
C SER A 41 6.74 -1.84 -2.81
N ASP A 42 7.78 -2.42 -3.40
CA ASP A 42 8.75 -1.69 -4.20
C ASP A 42 8.10 -1.12 -5.45
N GLY A 43 7.21 -1.90 -6.10
CA GLY A 43 6.41 -1.43 -7.22
C GLY A 43 5.50 -0.26 -6.85
N ILE A 44 4.79 -0.34 -5.73
CA ILE A 44 3.94 0.76 -5.24
C ILE A 44 4.79 1.99 -4.96
N CYS A 45 5.90 1.85 -4.23
CA CYS A 45 6.81 2.96 -3.93
C CYS A 45 7.39 3.58 -5.20
N LYS A 46 7.79 2.77 -6.19
CA LYS A 46 8.34 3.26 -7.46
C LYS A 46 7.35 4.09 -8.28
N ILE A 47 6.07 3.70 -8.27
CA ILE A 47 5.03 4.52 -8.91
C ILE A 47 4.88 5.83 -8.14
N LEU A 48 4.75 5.76 -6.83
CA LEU A 48 4.47 6.92 -5.99
C LEU A 48 5.67 7.89 -5.84
N SER A 49 6.90 7.42 -6.02
CA SER A 49 8.11 8.26 -5.96
C SER A 49 8.13 9.32 -7.05
N ASN A 50 7.41 9.11 -8.16
CA ASN A 50 7.28 10.09 -9.23
C ASN A 50 6.41 11.29 -8.85
N TYR A 51 5.74 11.24 -7.69
CA TYR A 51 4.74 12.21 -7.28
C TYR A 51 4.97 12.78 -5.87
N THR A 52 6.08 12.44 -5.21
CA THR A 52 6.41 12.92 -3.85
C THR A 52 6.59 14.43 -3.76
N ASP A 53 6.97 15.08 -4.86
CA ASP A 53 7.21 16.52 -4.93
C ASP A 53 5.93 17.36 -4.91
N ILE A 54 4.78 16.74 -5.17
CA ILE A 54 3.50 17.44 -5.38
C ILE A 54 2.43 17.04 -4.35
N THR A 55 2.79 16.24 -3.35
CA THR A 55 1.87 15.90 -2.27
C THR A 55 1.89 16.96 -1.18
N SER A 56 0.74 17.15 -0.52
CA SER A 56 0.62 17.94 0.72
C SER A 56 0.48 17.07 1.97
N GLU A 57 0.44 15.75 1.80
CA GLU A 57 0.11 14.80 2.84
C GLU A 57 1.32 13.95 3.24
N GLU A 58 1.42 13.64 4.53
CA GLU A 58 2.42 12.71 5.04
C GLU A 58 2.17 11.28 4.55
N PHE A 59 0.90 10.88 4.43
CA PHE A 59 0.49 9.57 3.92
C PHE A 59 -0.18 9.73 2.57
N ILE A 60 0.49 9.29 1.52
CA ILE A 60 0.04 9.53 0.15
C ILE A 60 -0.76 8.38 -0.45
N PHE A 61 -0.76 7.24 0.24
CA PHE A 61 -1.43 6.03 -0.18
C PHE A 61 -1.78 5.18 1.03
N THR A 62 -3.02 4.70 1.09
CA THR A 62 -3.45 3.65 2.02
C THR A 62 -4.42 2.71 1.34
N ALA A 63 -4.22 1.39 1.50
CA ALA A 63 -5.19 0.39 1.11
C ALA A 63 -5.92 -0.18 2.33
N TYR A 64 -7.22 -0.43 2.17
CA TYR A 64 -8.12 -0.97 3.18
C TYR A 64 -8.90 -2.17 2.62
N LEU A 65 -9.18 -3.13 3.48
CA LEU A 65 -10.22 -4.12 3.26
C LEU A 65 -11.53 -3.56 3.81
N ASP A 66 -12.51 -3.40 2.94
CA ASP A 66 -13.84 -2.87 3.23
C ASP A 66 -14.88 -3.84 2.65
N ASN A 67 -15.59 -4.57 3.51
CA ASN A 67 -16.64 -5.51 3.10
C ASN A 67 -16.21 -6.48 1.97
N ARG A 68 -15.03 -7.10 2.10
CA ARG A 68 -14.39 -8.00 1.11
C ARG A 68 -13.95 -7.34 -0.19
N LYS A 69 -14.03 -6.01 -0.30
CA LYS A 69 -13.47 -5.24 -1.41
C LYS A 69 -12.25 -4.47 -0.94
N ILE A 70 -11.30 -4.27 -1.84
CA ILE A 70 -10.16 -3.41 -1.58
C ILE A 70 -10.57 -2.00 -1.94
N SER A 71 -10.46 -1.11 -0.96
CA SER A 71 -10.57 0.33 -1.16
C SER A 71 -9.19 0.94 -1.00
N MET A 72 -8.87 1.93 -1.82
CA MET A 72 -7.63 2.68 -1.69
C MET A 72 -7.98 4.15 -1.50
N ASP A 73 -7.18 4.80 -0.66
CA ASP A 73 -7.16 6.23 -0.49
C ASP A 73 -5.78 6.74 -0.93
N ILE A 74 -5.77 7.76 -1.77
CA ILE A 74 -4.57 8.29 -2.41
C ILE A 74 -4.68 9.81 -2.36
N ASP A 75 -3.56 10.48 -2.04
CA ASP A 75 -3.46 11.94 -2.10
C ASP A 75 -4.12 12.47 -3.38
N SER A 76 -4.98 13.48 -3.23
CA SER A 76 -5.84 13.94 -4.32
C SER A 76 -5.07 14.52 -5.51
N LEU A 77 -3.88 15.09 -5.30
CA LEU A 77 -3.02 15.65 -6.36
C LEU A 77 -2.33 14.53 -7.14
N ILE A 78 -1.86 13.49 -6.44
CA ILE A 78 -1.34 12.27 -7.06
C ILE A 78 -2.44 11.57 -7.85
N ASN A 79 -3.61 11.39 -7.23
CA ASN A 79 -4.74 10.70 -7.82
C ASN A 79 -5.24 11.38 -9.10
N LYS A 80 -5.06 12.69 -9.29
CA LYS A 80 -5.39 13.37 -10.56
C LYS A 80 -4.41 13.07 -11.70
N ARG A 81 -3.17 12.69 -11.38
CA ARG A 81 -2.09 12.47 -12.35
C ARG A 81 -1.81 11.00 -12.65
N LEU A 82 -2.27 10.08 -11.80
CA LEU A 82 -2.14 8.65 -12.06
C LEU A 82 -2.89 8.26 -13.34
N ASN A 83 -2.18 7.60 -14.25
CA ASN A 83 -2.79 6.98 -15.42
C ASN A 83 -3.55 5.69 -15.02
N GLN A 84 -4.30 5.13 -15.97
CA GLN A 84 -5.11 3.93 -15.70
C GLN A 84 -4.26 2.70 -15.33
N GLN A 85 -3.10 2.54 -15.97
CA GLN A 85 -2.22 1.40 -15.73
C GLN A 85 -1.65 1.40 -14.31
N ASP A 86 -1.20 2.57 -13.83
CA ASP A 86 -0.67 2.73 -12.47
C ASP A 86 -1.76 2.49 -11.43
N ARG A 87 -2.98 3.01 -11.65
CA ARG A 87 -4.12 2.75 -10.76
C ARG A 87 -4.41 1.26 -10.64
N GLN A 88 -4.43 0.57 -11.77
CA GLN A 88 -4.67 -0.87 -11.81
C GLN A 88 -3.55 -1.62 -11.07
N TYR A 89 -2.30 -1.25 -11.30
CA TYR A 89 -1.16 -1.84 -10.60
C TYR A 89 -1.23 -1.64 -9.09
N LEU A 90 -1.59 -0.44 -8.62
CA LEU A 90 -1.78 -0.15 -7.20
C LEU A 90 -2.88 -1.03 -6.59
N ALA A 91 -4.00 -1.22 -7.30
CA ALA A 91 -5.10 -2.07 -6.86
C ALA A 91 -4.68 -3.55 -6.78
N ASP A 92 -4.04 -4.06 -7.83
CA ASP A 92 -3.60 -5.45 -7.93
C ASP A 92 -2.51 -5.78 -6.90
N SER A 93 -1.56 -4.87 -6.71
CA SER A 93 -0.50 -4.99 -5.70
C SER A 93 -1.10 -5.00 -4.29
N SER A 94 -2.07 -4.12 -4.02
CA SER A 94 -2.80 -4.11 -2.75
C SER A 94 -3.55 -5.41 -2.51
N ALA A 95 -4.15 -5.99 -3.55
CA ALA A 95 -4.84 -7.27 -3.48
C ALA A 95 -3.90 -8.42 -3.19
N LYS A 96 -2.73 -8.42 -3.82
CA LYS A 96 -1.72 -9.43 -3.57
C LYS A 96 -1.18 -9.34 -2.16
N ILE A 97 -0.88 -8.14 -1.69
CA ILE A 97 -0.47 -7.91 -0.29
C ILE A 97 -1.56 -8.40 0.66
N LEU A 98 -2.82 -8.04 0.44
CA LEU A 98 -3.93 -8.53 1.25
C LEU A 98 -3.98 -10.06 1.29
N SER A 99 -3.80 -10.74 0.16
CA SER A 99 -3.85 -12.21 0.11
C SER A 99 -2.82 -12.90 1.01
N VAL A 100 -1.67 -12.24 1.22
CA VAL A 100 -0.62 -12.72 2.13
C VAL A 100 -0.97 -12.35 3.57
N ILE A 101 -1.34 -11.09 3.84
CA ILE A 101 -1.65 -10.63 5.19
C ILE A 101 -2.90 -11.36 5.74
N ALA A 102 -3.87 -11.73 4.89
CA ALA A 102 -5.07 -12.48 5.24
C ALA A 102 -4.78 -13.78 6.01
N LYS A 103 -3.63 -14.45 5.75
CA LYS A 103 -3.18 -15.65 6.47
C LYS A 103 -3.03 -15.43 7.98
N TYR A 104 -2.84 -14.19 8.41
CA TYR A 104 -2.58 -13.82 9.80
C TYR A 104 -3.84 -13.37 10.56
N TYR A 105 -4.97 -13.21 9.86
CA TYR A 105 -6.24 -12.80 10.46
C TYR A 105 -7.09 -13.97 10.99
N THR A 106 -6.63 -15.22 10.80
CA THR A 106 -7.14 -16.43 11.47
C THR A 106 -6.49 -16.61 12.85
#